data_AF-A0A251U040-F1
#
_entry.id   AF-A0A251U040-F1
#
_cell.length_a   1.000
_cell.length_b   1.000
_cell.length_c   1.000
_cell.angle_alpha   90.00
_cell.angle_beta   90.00
_cell.angle_gamma   90.00
#
_symmetry.space_group_name_H-M   'P 1'
#
loop_
_entity.id
_entity.type
_entity.pdbx_description
1 polymer ?
#
loop_
_entity_poly.entity_id
_entity_poly.type
_entity_poly.pdbx_seq_one_letter_code
_entity_poly.pdbx_strand_id
1 'polypeptide(L)'
;MFRSHRQQQEQEHHELHPESKINELRSALGPLSGRSLIYCTEACLKRYLEARNWNIDKAKKMLEETLAWRSTYKPEEIRWHEIAAEGVTGKVFRSNFHDRFGRTVLIMKPGLQNTSGMDNQIRQLVYLIENAILNLPEGQEEMVWLIDFTGWSFSTSVPVKTSRETINILQNHYPQRLAVAFLYSPPHIFEALWKMVKYWLDPKTFQKVKFVYPKNKESVEIMQSCFDADNLPTEFGGKATMKYDHEEFSKLMVQDDLKTAKFWGLDQTIDGNAEKES
;
A
#
# COMPACT_ATOMS: atom_id res chain seq x y z
N MET A 1 22.46 -22.38 -32.11
CA MET A 1 22.00 -21.06 -32.56
C MET A 1 20.47 -20.89 -32.53
N PHE A 2 19.65 -21.83 -33.03
CA PHE A 2 18.18 -21.65 -33.10
C PHE A 2 17.42 -21.58 -31.75
N ARG A 3 17.97 -22.12 -30.66
CA ARG A 3 17.33 -22.05 -29.32
C ARG A 3 17.45 -20.67 -28.66
N SER A 4 18.52 -19.92 -28.91
CA SER A 4 18.69 -18.59 -28.30
C SER A 4 17.91 -17.50 -29.03
N HIS A 5 17.77 -17.60 -30.36
CA HIS A 5 16.91 -16.69 -31.14
C HIS A 5 15.43 -16.82 -30.78
N ARG A 6 14.94 -18.03 -30.45
CA ARG A 6 13.54 -18.22 -30.05
C ARG A 6 13.25 -17.66 -28.65
N GLN A 7 14.21 -17.77 -27.72
CA GLN A 7 14.09 -17.16 -26.40
C GLN A 7 14.21 -15.63 -26.45
N GLN A 8 15.08 -15.09 -27.32
CA GLN A 8 15.15 -13.65 -27.59
C GLN A 8 13.87 -13.14 -28.26
N GLN A 9 13.32 -13.85 -29.25
CA GLN A 9 12.05 -13.48 -29.88
C GLN A 9 10.85 -13.60 -28.94
N GLU A 10 10.82 -14.59 -28.05
CA GLU A 10 9.77 -14.73 -27.02
C GLU A 10 9.88 -13.66 -25.93
N GLN A 11 11.10 -13.26 -25.53
CA GLN A 11 11.32 -12.12 -24.63
C GLN A 11 10.96 -10.79 -25.31
N GLU A 12 11.41 -10.55 -26.55
CA GLU A 12 11.06 -9.36 -27.33
C GLU A 12 9.55 -9.29 -27.60
N HIS A 13 8.87 -10.39 -27.96
CA HIS A 13 7.40 -10.39 -28.13
C HIS A 13 6.65 -10.12 -26.83
N HIS A 14 7.18 -10.58 -25.69
CA HIS A 14 6.56 -10.40 -24.38
C HIS A 14 6.88 -9.03 -23.77
N GLU A 15 7.94 -8.34 -24.21
CA GLU A 15 8.30 -6.95 -23.85
C GLU A 15 7.62 -5.90 -24.75
N LEU A 16 7.44 -6.19 -26.05
CA LEU A 16 6.72 -5.33 -26.98
C LEU A 16 5.22 -5.19 -26.64
N HIS A 17 4.64 -6.19 -25.98
CA HIS A 17 3.22 -6.20 -25.65
C HIS A 17 2.83 -5.26 -24.48
N PRO A 18 3.57 -5.22 -23.35
CA PRO A 18 3.38 -4.27 -22.26
C PRO A 18 3.55 -2.80 -22.65
N GLU A 19 4.65 -2.42 -23.31
CA GLU A 19 4.94 -1.02 -23.64
C GLU A 19 3.90 -0.45 -24.62
N SER A 20 3.53 -1.25 -25.62
CA SER A 20 2.46 -0.89 -26.56
C SER A 20 1.13 -0.63 -25.83
N LYS A 21 0.76 -1.49 -24.88
CA LYS A 21 -0.47 -1.32 -24.07
C LYS A 21 -0.41 -0.11 -23.13
N ILE A 22 0.75 0.20 -22.57
CA ILE A 22 0.96 1.40 -21.74
C ILE A 22 0.77 2.67 -22.60
N ASN A 23 1.34 2.70 -23.80
CA ASN A 23 1.19 3.81 -24.73
C ASN A 23 -0.25 3.95 -25.27
N GLU A 24 -0.93 2.83 -25.52
CA GLU A 24 -2.36 2.80 -25.90
C GLU A 24 -3.22 3.40 -24.79
N LEU A 25 -3.02 2.97 -23.53
CA LEU A 25 -3.74 3.53 -22.38
C LEU A 25 -3.44 5.02 -22.18
N ARG A 26 -2.16 5.43 -22.28
CA ARG A 26 -1.75 6.83 -22.18
C ARG A 26 -2.45 7.69 -23.24
N SER A 27 -2.51 7.19 -24.48
CA SER A 27 -3.20 7.88 -25.58
C SER A 27 -4.71 7.96 -25.33
N ALA A 28 -5.31 6.89 -24.81
CA ALA A 28 -6.75 6.83 -24.52
C ALA A 28 -7.17 7.76 -23.37
N LEU A 29 -6.30 8.01 -22.39
CA LEU A 29 -6.53 8.99 -21.31
C LEU A 29 -6.50 10.44 -21.83
N GLY A 30 -5.86 10.68 -22.98
CA GLY A 30 -5.67 12.03 -23.51
C GLY A 30 -4.62 12.83 -22.73
N PRO A 31 -4.51 14.15 -23.01
CA PRO A 31 -3.53 15.00 -22.35
C PRO A 31 -3.83 15.14 -20.85
N LEU A 32 -2.83 14.84 -20.02
CA LEU A 32 -2.88 15.02 -18.58
C LEU A 32 -2.14 16.31 -18.17
N SER A 33 -2.57 16.92 -17.07
CA SER A 33 -1.94 18.11 -16.50
C SER A 33 -1.92 18.06 -14.97
N GLY A 34 -1.14 18.96 -14.36
CA GLY A 34 -1.04 19.09 -12.91
C GLY A 34 -0.68 17.78 -12.21
N ARG A 35 -1.35 17.49 -11.09
CA ARG A 35 -1.10 16.29 -10.28
C ARG A 35 -1.42 14.98 -11.02
N SER A 36 -2.37 15.00 -11.95
CA SER A 36 -2.69 13.81 -12.75
C SER A 36 -1.51 13.39 -13.64
N LEU A 37 -0.77 14.36 -14.19
CA LEU A 37 0.44 14.08 -14.95
C LEU A 37 1.55 13.46 -14.07
N ILE A 38 1.71 13.96 -12.85
CA ILE A 38 2.69 13.44 -11.88
C ILE A 38 2.32 12.01 -11.44
N TYR A 39 1.02 11.75 -11.20
CA TYR A 39 0.54 10.46 -10.73
C TYR A 39 0.64 9.36 -11.81
N CYS A 40 0.30 9.68 -13.07
CA CYS A 40 0.19 8.72 -14.18
C CYS A 40 1.54 8.36 -14.81
N THR A 41 2.50 7.93 -14.00
CA THR A 41 3.78 7.36 -14.45
C THR A 41 3.59 6.05 -15.22
N GLU A 42 4.61 5.59 -15.95
CA GLU A 42 4.55 4.31 -16.68
C GLU A 42 4.23 3.13 -15.75
N ALA A 43 4.91 3.08 -14.60
CA ALA A 43 4.63 2.16 -13.50
C ALA A 43 3.17 2.22 -13.05
N CYS A 44 2.62 3.43 -12.90
CA CYS A 44 1.19 3.59 -12.59
C CYS A 44 0.29 2.97 -13.66
N LEU A 45 0.47 3.35 -14.92
CA LEU A 45 -0.33 2.82 -16.02
C LEU A 45 -0.27 1.29 -16.09
N LYS A 46 0.92 0.72 -15.91
CA LYS A 46 1.13 -0.73 -15.85
C LYS A 46 0.31 -1.40 -14.74
N ARG A 47 0.31 -0.87 -13.51
CA ARG A 47 -0.49 -1.43 -12.39
C ARG A 47 -1.99 -1.47 -12.70
N TYR A 48 -2.52 -0.42 -13.32
CA TYR A 48 -3.93 -0.37 -13.71
C TYR A 48 -4.26 -1.36 -14.83
N LEU A 49 -3.35 -1.54 -15.79
CA LEU A 49 -3.47 -2.57 -16.82
C LEU A 49 -3.46 -3.97 -16.21
N GLU A 50 -2.48 -4.29 -15.36
CA GLU A 50 -2.38 -5.59 -14.70
C GLU A 50 -3.60 -5.90 -13.84
N ALA A 51 -4.10 -4.93 -13.07
CA ALA A 51 -5.31 -5.06 -12.27
C ALA A 51 -6.59 -5.30 -13.08
N ARG A 52 -6.56 -5.06 -14.39
CA ARG A 52 -7.68 -5.27 -15.32
C ARG A 52 -7.32 -6.24 -16.45
N ASN A 53 -6.36 -7.12 -16.22
CA ASN A 53 -5.92 -8.15 -17.17
C ASN A 53 -5.58 -7.57 -18.56
N TRP A 54 -4.88 -6.43 -18.57
CA TRP A 54 -4.45 -5.71 -19.77
C TRP A 54 -5.60 -5.24 -20.69
N ASN A 55 -6.82 -5.15 -20.16
CA ASN A 55 -7.95 -4.56 -20.87
C ASN A 55 -7.92 -3.03 -20.75
N ILE A 56 -7.74 -2.36 -21.90
CA ILE A 56 -7.57 -0.89 -21.97
C ILE A 56 -8.78 -0.15 -21.41
N ASP A 57 -9.99 -0.47 -21.86
CA ASP A 57 -11.20 0.27 -21.44
C ASP A 57 -11.45 0.16 -19.93
N LYS A 58 -11.27 -1.04 -19.37
CA LYS A 58 -11.43 -1.28 -17.93
C LYS A 58 -10.32 -0.59 -17.12
N ALA A 59 -9.09 -0.61 -17.60
CA ALA A 59 -7.96 0.06 -16.95
C ALA A 59 -8.13 1.59 -16.98
N LYS A 60 -8.50 2.14 -18.14
CA LYS A 60 -8.83 3.56 -18.34
C LYS A 60 -9.92 4.01 -17.38
N LYS A 61 -11.06 3.29 -17.35
CA LYS A 61 -12.17 3.61 -16.45
C LYS A 61 -11.74 3.64 -14.98
N MET A 62 -11.03 2.60 -14.54
CA MET A 62 -10.55 2.51 -13.15
C MET A 62 -9.58 3.65 -12.79
N LEU A 63 -8.71 4.03 -13.74
CA LEU A 63 -7.76 5.13 -13.54
C LEU A 63 -8.46 6.48 -13.52
N GLU A 64 -9.42 6.73 -14.42
CA GLU A 64 -10.24 7.95 -14.41
C GLU A 64 -11.03 8.09 -13.10
N GLU A 65 -11.63 7.00 -12.61
CA GLU A 65 -12.28 6.96 -11.30
C GLU A 65 -11.31 7.26 -10.16
N THR A 66 -10.06 6.80 -10.26
CA THR A 66 -9.03 7.15 -9.27
C THR A 66 -8.61 8.61 -9.36
N LEU A 67 -8.41 9.16 -10.55
CA LEU A 67 -8.06 10.57 -10.72
C LEU A 67 -9.18 11.48 -10.18
N ALA A 68 -10.44 11.13 -10.41
CA ALA A 68 -11.60 11.82 -9.84
C ALA A 68 -11.64 11.71 -8.30
N TRP A 69 -11.39 10.51 -7.76
CA TRP A 69 -11.29 10.30 -6.32
C TRP A 69 -10.14 11.12 -5.72
N ARG A 70 -8.94 11.12 -6.32
CA ARG A 70 -7.81 11.92 -5.83
C ARG A 70 -8.10 13.43 -5.87
N SER A 71 -8.77 13.90 -6.91
CA SER A 71 -9.17 15.32 -7.01
C SER A 71 -10.13 15.76 -5.90
N THR A 72 -10.91 14.84 -5.32
CA THR A 72 -11.93 15.13 -4.30
C THR A 72 -11.46 14.79 -2.90
N TYR A 73 -10.89 13.60 -2.70
CA TYR A 73 -10.37 13.09 -1.43
C TYR A 73 -9.01 13.70 -1.06
N LYS A 74 -8.19 14.06 -2.07
CA LYS A 74 -6.89 14.72 -1.93
C LYS A 74 -5.93 14.04 -0.94
N PRO A 75 -5.60 12.76 -1.16
CA PRO A 75 -4.76 12.02 -0.21
C PRO A 75 -3.38 12.67 -0.01
N GLU A 76 -2.83 13.36 -1.02
CA GLU A 76 -1.57 14.11 -0.92
C GLU A 76 -1.64 15.38 -0.05
N GLU A 77 -2.83 15.88 0.27
CA GLU A 77 -3.02 17.07 1.11
C GLU A 77 -3.21 16.73 2.59
N ILE A 78 -3.41 15.45 2.95
CA ILE A 78 -3.52 15.03 4.35
C ILE A 78 -2.19 15.29 5.06
N ARG A 79 -2.24 15.90 6.25
CA ARG A 79 -1.06 16.15 7.10
C ARG A 79 -1.10 15.35 8.38
N TRP A 80 0.08 15.04 8.91
CA TRP A 80 0.22 14.22 10.11
C TRP A 80 -0.57 14.79 11.30
N HIS A 81 -0.49 16.10 11.53
CA HIS A 81 -1.15 16.74 12.68
C HIS A 81 -2.68 16.56 12.70
N GLU A 82 -3.33 16.35 11.54
CA GLU A 82 -4.77 16.12 11.44
C GLU A 82 -5.18 14.72 11.93
N ILE A 83 -4.26 13.75 11.83
CA ILE A 83 -4.51 12.32 12.05
C ILE A 83 -3.59 11.69 13.11
N ALA A 84 -2.72 12.48 13.74
CA ALA A 84 -1.74 12.02 14.73
C ALA A 84 -2.39 11.30 15.93
N ALA A 85 -3.58 11.76 16.35
CA ALA A 85 -4.34 11.13 17.44
C ALA A 85 -4.66 9.66 17.17
N GLU A 86 -4.86 9.27 15.91
CA GLU A 86 -5.07 7.87 15.52
C GLU A 86 -3.80 7.02 15.72
N GLY A 87 -2.62 7.64 15.72
CA GLY A 87 -1.32 6.98 15.82
C GLY A 87 -0.82 6.76 17.24
N VAL A 88 -1.44 7.36 18.27
CA VAL A 88 -0.91 7.40 19.64
C VAL A 88 -0.53 6.02 20.20
N THR A 89 -1.31 4.99 19.88
CA THR A 89 -1.07 3.62 20.37
C THR A 89 -0.22 2.76 19.45
N GLY A 90 0.21 3.26 18.29
CA GLY A 90 0.92 2.46 17.29
C GLY A 90 0.05 1.38 16.64
N LYS A 91 -1.28 1.60 16.56
CA LYS A 91 -2.20 0.64 15.92
C LYS A 91 -1.97 0.48 14.42
N VAL A 92 -1.47 1.49 13.74
CA VAL A 92 -1.01 1.42 12.36
C VAL A 92 0.18 2.36 12.21
N PHE A 93 1.29 1.87 11.67
CA PHE A 93 2.48 2.68 11.41
C PHE A 93 3.36 2.07 10.33
N ARG A 94 4.19 2.91 9.69
CA ARG A 94 5.26 2.47 8.81
C ARG A 94 6.48 2.08 9.65
N SER A 95 6.99 0.87 9.46
CA SER A 95 8.20 0.46 10.17
C SER A 95 9.44 1.18 9.61
N ASN A 96 10.52 1.15 10.40
CA ASN A 96 11.84 1.64 10.01
C ASN A 96 12.72 0.54 9.37
N PHE A 97 12.17 -0.65 9.13
CA PHE A 97 12.86 -1.77 8.53
C PHE A 97 12.19 -2.20 7.23
N HIS A 98 12.91 -2.97 6.43
CA HIS A 98 12.43 -3.49 5.16
C HIS A 98 12.45 -5.01 5.19
N ASP A 99 11.68 -5.60 4.29
CA ASP A 99 11.82 -7.02 4.00
C ASP A 99 13.09 -7.28 3.15
N ARG A 100 13.37 -8.55 2.85
CA ARG A 100 14.56 -8.96 2.06
C ARG A 100 14.59 -8.39 0.64
N PHE A 101 13.48 -7.84 0.14
CA PHE A 101 13.32 -7.27 -1.19
C PHE A 101 13.33 -5.73 -1.16
N GLY A 102 13.63 -5.12 0.00
CA GLY A 102 13.65 -3.68 0.18
C GLY A 102 12.25 -3.05 0.26
N ARG A 103 11.18 -3.85 0.41
CA ARG A 103 9.81 -3.33 0.48
C ARG A 103 9.55 -2.71 1.84
N THR A 104 8.92 -1.53 1.82
CA THR A 104 8.43 -0.87 3.03
C THR A 104 7.39 -1.75 3.72
N VAL A 105 7.42 -1.81 5.05
CA VAL A 105 6.49 -2.61 5.86
C VAL A 105 5.53 -1.68 6.59
N LEU A 106 4.23 -1.88 6.38
CA LEU A 106 3.18 -1.30 7.21
C LEU A 106 2.78 -2.31 8.28
N ILE A 107 2.86 -1.90 9.55
CA ILE A 107 2.47 -2.71 10.69
C ILE A 107 1.09 -2.26 11.16
N MET A 108 0.19 -3.21 11.36
CA MET A 108 -1.18 -2.99 11.82
C MET A 108 -1.43 -3.86 13.05
N LYS A 109 -1.80 -3.25 14.17
CA LYS A 109 -2.10 -3.91 15.44
C LYS A 109 -3.55 -3.61 15.83
N PRO A 110 -4.55 -4.29 15.25
CA PRO A 110 -5.96 -3.99 15.55
C PRO A 110 -6.34 -4.19 17.02
N GLY A 111 -5.56 -4.93 17.82
CA GLY A 111 -5.73 -4.99 19.29
C GLY A 111 -5.42 -3.67 20.02
N LEU A 112 -4.78 -2.70 19.36
CA LEU A 112 -4.40 -1.40 19.93
C LEU A 112 -5.34 -0.26 19.50
N GLN A 113 -6.55 -0.59 19.05
CA GLN A 113 -7.54 0.42 18.63
C GLN A 113 -7.82 1.42 19.76
N ASN A 114 -7.70 2.71 19.46
CA ASN A 114 -7.77 3.80 20.44
C ASN A 114 -8.82 4.87 20.16
N THR A 115 -9.45 4.84 18.98
CA THR A 115 -10.43 5.83 18.55
C THR A 115 -11.70 5.17 18.01
N SER A 116 -12.77 5.95 17.88
CA SER A 116 -14.05 5.53 17.28
C SER A 116 -14.36 6.21 15.94
N GLY A 117 -13.59 7.23 15.55
CA GLY A 117 -13.80 8.02 14.33
C GLY A 117 -13.41 7.23 13.06
N MET A 118 -14.38 6.55 12.45
CA MET A 118 -14.16 5.70 11.28
C MET A 118 -13.52 6.43 10.10
N ASP A 119 -13.97 7.66 9.80
CA ASP A 119 -13.45 8.46 8.69
C ASP A 119 -11.97 8.84 8.93
N ASN A 120 -11.61 9.18 10.17
CA ASN A 120 -10.23 9.49 10.53
C ASN A 120 -9.32 8.25 10.48
N GLN A 121 -9.85 7.07 10.84
CA GLN A 121 -9.11 5.81 10.70
C GLN A 121 -8.81 5.50 9.23
N ILE A 122 -9.77 5.72 8.33
CA ILE A 122 -9.58 5.55 6.89
C ILE A 122 -8.57 6.60 6.37
N ARG A 123 -8.70 7.87 6.79
CA ARG A 123 -7.74 8.93 6.44
C ARG A 123 -6.33 8.61 6.90
N GLN A 124 -6.14 8.11 8.12
CA GLN A 124 -4.84 7.69 8.63
C GLN A 124 -4.26 6.55 7.77
N LEU A 125 -5.05 5.53 7.45
CA LEU A 125 -4.58 4.43 6.63
C LEU A 125 -4.16 4.90 5.23
N VAL A 126 -4.98 5.74 4.58
CA VAL A 126 -4.64 6.33 3.28
C VAL A 126 -3.37 7.15 3.36
N TYR A 127 -3.24 8.01 4.38
CA TYR A 127 -2.03 8.78 4.64
C TYR A 127 -0.80 7.88 4.75
N LEU A 128 -0.86 6.81 5.55
CA LEU A 128 0.26 5.88 5.74
C LEU A 128 0.59 5.08 4.47
N ILE A 129 -0.39 4.78 3.62
CA ILE A 129 -0.18 4.15 2.32
C ILE A 129 0.53 5.09 1.36
N GLU A 130 0.12 6.36 1.24
CA GLU A 130 0.82 7.35 0.40
C GLU A 130 2.26 7.56 0.89
N ASN A 131 2.45 7.63 2.23
CA ASN A 131 3.76 7.73 2.86
C ASN A 131 4.64 6.50 2.61
N ALA A 132 4.07 5.30 2.62
CA ALA A 132 4.79 4.08 2.28
C ALA A 132 5.20 4.09 0.81
N ILE A 133 4.29 4.47 -0.10
CA ILE A 133 4.55 4.55 -1.55
C ILE A 133 5.69 5.53 -1.85
N LEU A 134 5.69 6.71 -1.24
CA LEU A 134 6.74 7.72 -1.47
C LEU A 134 8.10 7.32 -0.87
N ASN A 135 8.14 6.31 -0.01
CA ASN A 135 9.36 5.81 0.64
C ASN A 135 9.79 4.42 0.15
N LEU A 136 9.17 3.92 -0.91
CA LEU A 136 9.67 2.74 -1.61
C LEU A 136 11.02 3.06 -2.28
N PRO A 137 11.97 2.12 -2.28
CA PRO A 137 13.20 2.23 -3.07
C PRO A 137 12.91 2.37 -4.56
N GLU A 138 13.90 2.87 -5.30
CA GLU A 138 13.82 2.90 -6.76
C GLU A 138 13.60 1.50 -7.34
N GLY A 139 12.68 1.39 -8.29
CA GLY A 139 12.28 0.11 -8.89
C GLY A 139 11.35 -0.76 -8.03
N GLN A 140 10.97 -0.31 -6.83
CA GLN A 140 10.00 -1.01 -5.98
C GLN A 140 8.63 -0.35 -6.06
N GLU A 141 7.58 -1.16 -6.19
CA GLU A 141 6.19 -0.66 -6.32
C GLU A 141 5.23 -1.21 -5.27
N GLU A 142 5.63 -2.29 -4.58
CA GLU A 142 4.81 -2.99 -3.62
C GLU A 142 5.31 -2.81 -2.18
N MET A 143 4.38 -2.89 -1.23
CA MET A 143 4.64 -2.85 0.22
C MET A 143 4.21 -4.16 0.88
N VAL A 144 4.77 -4.43 2.06
CA VAL A 144 4.38 -5.57 2.90
C VAL A 144 3.46 -5.10 4.01
N TRP A 145 2.40 -5.85 4.28
CA TRP A 145 1.54 -5.61 5.43
C TRP A 145 1.82 -6.68 6.49
N LEU A 146 2.04 -6.25 7.72
CA LEU A 146 2.21 -7.13 8.88
C LEU A 146 1.11 -6.80 9.88
N ILE A 147 0.12 -7.68 9.98
CA ILE A 147 -1.08 -7.48 10.78
C ILE A 147 -1.00 -8.38 12.03
N ASP A 148 -0.77 -7.78 13.18
CA ASP A 148 -0.65 -8.45 14.48
C ASP A 148 -1.99 -8.51 15.21
N PHE A 149 -2.57 -9.70 15.28
CA PHE A 149 -3.83 -9.94 15.98
C PHE A 149 -3.65 -10.21 17.48
N THR A 150 -2.44 -10.05 18.04
CA THR A 150 -2.24 -10.16 19.49
C THR A 150 -3.10 -9.12 20.22
N GLY A 151 -3.88 -9.58 21.21
CA GLY A 151 -4.82 -8.72 21.94
C GLY A 151 -6.08 -8.33 21.14
N TRP A 152 -6.25 -8.83 19.92
CA TRP A 152 -7.47 -8.59 19.14
C TRP A 152 -8.68 -9.27 19.78
N SER A 153 -9.81 -8.57 19.77
CA SER A 153 -11.12 -9.10 20.16
C SER A 153 -12.24 -8.47 19.33
N PHE A 154 -13.46 -8.97 19.46
CA PHE A 154 -14.62 -8.38 18.78
C PHE A 154 -14.88 -6.93 19.19
N SER A 155 -14.55 -6.52 20.43
CA SER A 155 -14.73 -5.13 20.88
C SER A 155 -13.69 -4.17 20.28
N THR A 156 -12.54 -4.68 19.83
CA THR A 156 -11.51 -3.90 19.13
C THR A 156 -11.60 -4.07 17.61
N SER A 157 -12.59 -4.79 17.11
CA SER A 157 -12.75 -5.05 15.68
C SER A 157 -13.25 -3.80 14.95
N VAL A 158 -12.72 -3.59 13.74
CA VAL A 158 -13.20 -2.52 12.86
C VAL A 158 -14.62 -2.87 12.40
N PRO A 159 -15.59 -1.94 12.47
CA PRO A 159 -16.94 -2.19 11.99
C PRO A 159 -16.96 -2.63 10.53
N VAL A 160 -17.84 -3.58 10.18
CA VAL A 160 -17.96 -4.14 8.81
C VAL A 160 -18.11 -3.05 7.75
N LYS A 161 -18.85 -1.98 8.06
CA LYS A 161 -19.01 -0.83 7.15
C LYS A 161 -17.67 -0.20 6.80
N THR A 162 -16.86 0.11 7.81
CA THR A 162 -15.52 0.70 7.66
C THR A 162 -14.60 -0.27 6.93
N SER A 163 -14.61 -1.56 7.28
CA SER A 163 -13.82 -2.56 6.56
C SER A 163 -14.16 -2.62 5.07
N ARG A 164 -15.46 -2.57 4.73
CA ARG A 164 -15.91 -2.56 3.33
C ARG A 164 -15.45 -1.29 2.60
N GLU A 165 -15.51 -0.14 3.26
CA GLU A 165 -15.05 1.13 2.68
C GLU A 165 -13.54 1.13 2.45
N THR A 166 -12.76 0.67 3.43
CA THR A 166 -11.32 0.45 3.28
C THR A 166 -11.00 -0.48 2.12
N ILE A 167 -11.68 -1.64 2.03
CA ILE A 167 -11.49 -2.59 0.93
C ILE A 167 -11.79 -1.94 -0.42
N ASN A 168 -12.88 -1.18 -0.52
CA ASN A 168 -13.24 -0.47 -1.75
C ASN A 168 -12.16 0.54 -2.18
N ILE A 169 -11.63 1.33 -1.24
CA ILE A 169 -10.54 2.28 -1.53
C ILE A 169 -9.30 1.53 -2.04
N LEU A 170 -8.88 0.48 -1.34
CA LEU A 170 -7.68 -0.28 -1.71
C LEU A 170 -7.82 -0.95 -3.08
N GLN A 171 -8.96 -1.59 -3.34
CA GLN A 171 -9.21 -2.31 -4.59
C GLN A 171 -9.36 -1.39 -5.80
N ASN A 172 -9.93 -0.19 -5.60
CA ASN A 172 -10.23 0.73 -6.70
C ASN A 172 -9.13 1.76 -6.95
N HIS A 173 -8.38 2.16 -5.92
CA HIS A 173 -7.44 3.29 -6.01
C HIS A 173 -5.97 2.94 -5.71
N TYR A 174 -5.71 1.75 -5.18
CA TYR A 174 -4.35 1.26 -4.90
C TYR A 174 -4.08 -0.12 -5.54
N PRO A 175 -4.34 -0.30 -6.86
CA PRO A 175 -4.10 -1.57 -7.52
C PRO A 175 -2.63 -1.99 -7.44
N GLN A 176 -2.41 -3.29 -7.25
CA GLN A 176 -1.07 -3.91 -7.25
C GLN A 176 -0.05 -3.25 -6.31
N ARG A 177 -0.50 -2.74 -5.16
CA ARG A 177 0.40 -2.16 -4.13
C ARG A 177 0.78 -3.13 -3.01
N LEU A 178 -0.01 -4.17 -2.77
CA LEU A 178 0.29 -5.16 -1.72
C LEU A 178 1.16 -6.27 -2.32
N ALA A 179 2.35 -6.48 -1.79
CA ALA A 179 3.21 -7.62 -2.15
C ALA A 179 2.78 -8.89 -1.41
N VAL A 180 2.68 -8.78 -0.08
CA VAL A 180 2.28 -9.86 0.81
C VAL A 180 1.70 -9.25 2.08
N ALA A 181 0.66 -9.89 2.63
CA ALA A 181 0.07 -9.58 3.93
C ALA A 181 0.31 -10.77 4.87
N PHE A 182 1.04 -10.54 5.94
CA PHE A 182 1.22 -11.49 7.04
C PHE A 182 0.18 -11.21 8.12
N LEU A 183 -0.64 -12.20 8.42
CA LEU A 183 -1.59 -12.19 9.53
C LEU A 183 -0.92 -12.98 10.66
N TYR A 184 -0.41 -12.27 11.66
CA TYR A 184 0.32 -12.81 12.79
C TYR A 184 -0.61 -13.07 13.97
N SER A 185 -0.58 -14.31 14.47
CA SER A 185 -1.45 -14.83 15.53
C SER A 185 -2.96 -14.53 15.37
N PRO A 186 -3.54 -14.65 14.15
CA PRO A 186 -4.97 -14.38 13.96
C PRO A 186 -5.84 -15.45 14.66
N PRO A 187 -7.09 -15.12 15.01
CA PRO A 187 -8.05 -16.13 15.44
C PRO A 187 -8.24 -17.19 14.34
N HIS A 188 -8.19 -18.49 14.69
CA HIS A 188 -8.23 -19.59 13.71
C HIS A 188 -9.44 -19.58 12.77
N ILE A 189 -10.56 -18.94 13.17
CA ILE A 189 -11.72 -18.75 12.31
C ILE A 189 -11.38 -17.98 11.02
N PHE A 190 -10.38 -17.09 11.04
CA PHE A 190 -9.98 -16.28 9.89
C PHE A 190 -9.43 -17.15 8.75
N GLU A 191 -8.73 -18.26 9.06
CA GLU A 191 -8.29 -19.19 8.02
C GLU A 191 -9.45 -19.93 7.37
N ALA A 192 -10.44 -20.34 8.17
CA ALA A 192 -11.63 -21.01 7.65
C ALA A 192 -12.38 -20.07 6.68
N LEU A 193 -12.56 -18.80 7.07
CA LEU A 193 -13.12 -17.76 6.22
C LEU A 193 -12.27 -17.53 4.96
N TRP A 194 -10.94 -17.47 5.09
CA TRP A 194 -10.04 -17.26 3.96
C TRP A 194 -10.13 -18.40 2.93
N LYS A 195 -10.17 -19.65 3.39
CA LYS A 195 -10.32 -20.83 2.50
C LYS A 195 -11.61 -20.78 1.68
N MET A 196 -12.69 -20.21 2.24
CA MET A 196 -13.96 -20.05 1.51
C MET A 196 -13.85 -18.99 0.40
N VAL A 197 -13.13 -17.89 0.61
CA VAL A 197 -13.03 -16.82 -0.40
C VAL A 197 -12.15 -17.15 -1.60
N LYS A 198 -11.39 -18.26 -1.54
CA LYS A 198 -10.52 -18.74 -2.61
C LYS A 198 -11.20 -18.83 -3.97
N TYR A 199 -12.49 -19.15 -4.02
CA TYR A 199 -13.23 -19.32 -5.27
C TYR A 199 -13.66 -17.99 -5.93
N TRP A 200 -13.62 -16.87 -5.19
CA TRP A 200 -14.02 -15.55 -5.70
C TRP A 200 -12.83 -14.62 -5.96
N LEU A 201 -11.66 -14.93 -5.38
CA LEU A 201 -10.45 -14.15 -5.58
C LEU A 201 -9.59 -14.72 -6.71
N ASP A 202 -8.90 -13.84 -7.43
CA ASP A 202 -7.90 -14.31 -8.37
C ASP A 202 -6.76 -15.04 -7.62
N PRO A 203 -6.12 -16.06 -8.22
CA PRO A 203 -5.11 -16.85 -7.54
C PRO A 203 -3.91 -16.05 -7.03
N LYS A 204 -3.54 -14.95 -7.71
CA LYS A 204 -2.41 -14.11 -7.27
C LYS A 204 -2.76 -13.39 -5.98
N THR A 205 -3.93 -12.74 -5.91
CA THR A 205 -4.41 -12.09 -4.69
C THR A 205 -4.57 -13.07 -3.53
N PHE A 206 -5.10 -14.27 -3.78
CA PHE A 206 -5.25 -15.29 -2.74
C PHE A 206 -3.89 -15.69 -2.12
N GLN A 207 -2.84 -15.81 -2.94
CA GLN A 207 -1.52 -16.21 -2.49
C GLN A 207 -0.77 -15.13 -1.70
N LYS A 208 -1.18 -13.86 -1.80
CA LYS A 208 -0.56 -12.73 -1.09
C LYS A 208 -0.83 -12.76 0.42
N VAL A 209 -1.83 -13.48 0.90
CA VAL A 209 -2.14 -13.56 2.34
C VAL A 209 -1.47 -14.79 2.97
N LYS A 210 -0.67 -14.56 4.01
CA LYS A 210 0.05 -15.60 4.77
C LYS A 210 -0.38 -15.57 6.23
N PHE A 211 -0.74 -16.73 6.77
CA PHE A 211 -1.08 -16.90 8.19
C PHE A 211 0.18 -17.35 8.94
N VAL A 212 0.49 -16.68 10.05
CA VAL A 212 1.67 -16.96 10.88
C VAL A 212 1.22 -17.21 12.31
N TYR A 213 1.51 -18.40 12.84
CA TYR A 213 1.33 -18.71 14.26
C TYR A 213 2.68 -18.93 14.92
N PRO A 214 2.98 -18.22 16.02
CA PRO A 214 4.30 -18.27 16.65
C PRO A 214 4.74 -19.68 17.07
N LYS A 215 3.77 -20.57 17.37
CA LYS A 215 4.01 -21.95 17.79
C LYS A 215 4.05 -22.96 16.64
N ASN A 216 3.81 -22.54 15.40
CA ASN A 216 3.86 -23.39 14.22
C ASN A 216 5.12 -23.04 13.41
N LYS A 217 6.08 -23.99 13.39
CA LYS A 217 7.39 -23.82 12.76
C LYS A 217 7.30 -23.48 11.27
N GLU A 218 6.47 -24.19 10.52
CA GLU A 218 6.30 -23.97 9.07
C GLU A 218 5.81 -22.54 8.78
N SER A 219 4.83 -22.06 9.55
CA SER A 219 4.29 -20.71 9.37
C SER A 219 5.31 -19.61 9.71
N VAL A 220 6.19 -19.86 10.69
CA VAL A 220 7.30 -18.96 11.05
C VAL A 220 8.38 -18.97 9.96
N GLU A 221 8.68 -20.12 9.36
CA GLU A 221 9.62 -20.21 8.23
C GLU A 221 9.13 -19.39 7.02
N ILE A 222 7.81 -19.35 6.76
CA ILE A 222 7.23 -18.48 5.72
C ILE A 222 7.53 -16.99 6.02
N MET A 223 7.36 -16.55 7.26
CA MET A 223 7.71 -15.18 7.68
C MET A 223 9.22 -14.90 7.46
N GLN A 224 10.08 -15.82 7.90
CA GLN A 224 11.54 -15.69 7.79
C GLN A 224 12.07 -15.75 6.35
N SER A 225 11.32 -16.36 5.43
CA SER A 225 11.65 -16.34 4.00
C SER A 225 11.55 -14.93 3.40
N CYS A 226 10.72 -14.07 3.98
CA CYS A 226 10.53 -12.69 3.51
C CYS A 226 11.33 -11.67 4.32
N PHE A 227 11.65 -11.95 5.58
CA PHE A 227 12.33 -11.01 6.47
C PHE A 227 13.70 -11.50 6.92
N ASP A 228 14.65 -10.56 7.07
CA ASP A 228 15.88 -10.87 7.79
C ASP A 228 15.62 -11.00 9.28
N ALA A 229 16.14 -12.05 9.92
CA ALA A 229 15.95 -12.27 11.34
C ALA A 229 16.56 -11.14 12.18
N ASP A 230 17.65 -10.52 11.71
CA ASP A 230 18.30 -9.42 12.41
C ASP A 230 17.51 -8.09 12.28
N ASN A 231 16.64 -7.97 11.28
CA ASN A 231 15.78 -6.80 11.06
C ASN A 231 14.34 -6.98 11.57
N LEU A 232 13.85 -8.22 11.64
CA LEU A 232 12.50 -8.52 12.09
C LEU A 232 12.39 -8.35 13.61
N PRO A 233 11.36 -7.66 14.13
CA PRO A 233 11.14 -7.53 15.57
C PRO A 233 11.01 -8.87 16.29
N THR A 234 11.49 -8.94 17.54
CA THR A 234 11.37 -10.14 18.40
C THR A 234 9.92 -10.57 18.60
N GLU A 235 8.98 -9.62 18.68
CA GLU A 235 7.54 -9.88 18.75
C GLU A 235 6.99 -10.64 17.52
N PHE A 236 7.74 -10.67 16.41
CA PHE A 236 7.41 -11.40 15.20
C PHE A 236 8.34 -12.60 14.93
N GLY A 237 9.16 -12.99 15.91
CA GLY A 237 10.07 -14.13 15.81
C GLY A 237 11.44 -13.81 15.18
N GLY A 238 11.81 -12.52 15.10
CA GLY A 238 13.17 -12.10 14.75
C GLY A 238 14.01 -11.77 15.99
N LYS A 239 15.03 -10.93 15.81
CA LYS A 239 16.01 -10.52 16.83
C LYS A 239 16.08 -9.01 17.03
N ALA A 240 15.47 -8.22 16.15
CA ALA A 240 15.45 -6.77 16.30
C ALA A 240 14.56 -6.36 17.48
N THR A 241 14.91 -5.26 18.13
CA THR A 241 13.98 -4.62 19.07
C THR A 241 13.19 -3.57 18.31
N MET A 242 11.87 -3.63 18.41
CA MET A 242 11.00 -2.57 17.94
C MET A 242 10.14 -2.08 19.09
N LYS A 243 10.21 -0.79 19.36
CA LYS A 243 9.31 -0.11 20.26
C LYS A 243 8.70 1.04 19.47
N TYR A 244 7.37 1.06 19.38
CA TYR A 244 6.69 2.21 18.83
C TYR A 244 6.84 3.38 19.81
N ASP A 245 7.46 4.45 19.33
CA ASP A 245 7.52 5.73 20.02
C ASP A 245 6.74 6.75 19.19
N HIS A 246 5.64 7.25 19.76
CA HIS A 246 4.74 8.14 19.04
C HIS A 246 5.39 9.48 18.68
N GLU A 247 6.29 9.99 19.53
CA GLU A 247 6.96 11.27 19.29
C GLU A 247 8.01 11.14 18.19
N GLU A 248 8.82 10.08 18.22
CA GLU A 248 9.78 9.80 17.15
C GLU A 248 9.09 9.53 15.82
N PHE A 249 8.02 8.73 15.84
CA PHE A 249 7.22 8.47 14.66
C PHE A 249 6.58 9.76 14.12
N SER A 250 6.06 10.61 15.00
CA SER A 250 5.47 11.90 14.60
C SER A 250 6.50 12.82 13.93
N LYS A 251 7.73 12.87 14.45
CA LYS A 251 8.82 13.65 13.82
C LYS A 251 9.12 13.15 12.40
N LEU A 252 9.14 11.82 12.21
CA LEU A 252 9.32 11.21 10.90
C LEU A 252 8.17 11.55 9.93
N MET A 253 6.92 11.50 10.40
CA MET A 253 5.76 11.84 9.58
C MET A 253 5.73 13.32 9.17
N VAL A 254 6.18 14.23 10.04
CA VAL A 254 6.35 15.64 9.68
C VAL A 254 7.43 15.82 8.60
N GLN A 255 8.51 15.05 8.62
CA GLN A 255 9.51 15.07 7.54
C GLN A 255 8.92 14.54 6.23
N ASP A 256 8.10 13.49 6.29
CA ASP A 256 7.42 12.99 5.10
C ASP A 256 6.34 13.93 4.57
N ASP A 257 5.67 14.72 5.42
CA ASP A 257 4.76 15.77 4.98
C ASP A 257 5.49 16.78 4.08
N LEU A 258 6.72 17.19 4.46
CA LEU A 258 7.56 18.07 3.63
C LEU A 258 7.99 17.39 2.32
N LYS A 259 8.39 16.13 2.39
CA LYS A 259 8.73 15.33 1.20
C LYS A 259 7.55 15.24 0.23
N THR A 260 6.35 14.98 0.76
CA THR A 260 5.09 14.88 0.03
C THR A 260 4.74 16.23 -0.60
N ALA A 261 4.80 17.32 0.16
CA ALA A 261 4.52 18.66 -0.33
C ALA A 261 5.44 19.05 -1.50
N LYS A 262 6.74 18.78 -1.38
CA LYS A 262 7.72 18.98 -2.44
C LYS A 262 7.42 18.12 -3.68
N PHE A 263 7.12 16.83 -3.50
CA PHE A 263 6.85 15.91 -4.61
C PHE A 263 5.60 16.33 -5.40
N TRP A 264 4.54 16.75 -4.70
CA TRP A 264 3.27 17.15 -5.31
C TRP A 264 3.17 18.62 -5.68
N GLY A 265 4.24 19.41 -5.46
CA GLY A 265 4.28 20.84 -5.76
C GLY A 265 3.33 21.68 -4.90
N LEU A 266 3.02 21.25 -3.68
CA LEU A 266 2.08 21.94 -2.78
C LEU A 266 2.66 23.24 -2.19
N ASP A 267 3.99 23.37 -2.18
CA ASP A 267 4.68 24.55 -1.68
C ASP A 267 4.46 25.79 -2.59
N GLN A 268 4.18 25.59 -3.88
CA GLN A 268 3.99 26.67 -4.85
C GLN A 268 2.62 27.37 -4.74
N THR A 269 1.67 26.78 -4.02
CA THR A 269 0.33 27.34 -3.83
C THR A 269 0.26 28.44 -2.76
N ILE A 270 1.30 28.60 -1.94
CA ILE A 270 1.33 29.60 -0.86
C ILE A 270 1.76 30.97 -1.41
N ASP A 271 2.68 31.03 -2.38
CA ASP A 271 3.20 32.30 -2.89
C ASP A 271 2.25 32.99 -3.89
N GLY A 272 1.39 32.24 -4.59
CA GLY A 272 0.48 32.79 -5.61
C GLY A 272 -0.72 33.60 -5.08
N ASN A 273 -1.00 33.55 -3.77
CA ASN A 273 -2.06 34.33 -3.15
C ASN A 273 -1.54 35.62 -2.47
N ALA A 274 -0.23 35.75 -2.26
CA ALA A 274 0.35 36.95 -1.65
C ALA A 274 0.52 38.13 -2.65
N GLU A 275 0.59 37.85 -3.96
CA GLU A 275 0.76 38.87 -5.00
C GLU A 275 -0.56 39.43 -5.58
N LYS A 276 -1.72 38.99 -5.08
CA LYS A 276 -3.04 39.50 -5.51
C LYS A 276 -3.72 40.45 -4.51
N GLU A 277 -3.07 40.74 -3.39
CA GLU A 277 -3.58 41.66 -2.37
C GLU A 277 -2.64 42.86 -2.11
N SER A 278 -1.70 43.16 -3.02
CA SER A 278 -0.87 44.37 -2.96
C SER A 278 -1.18 45.37 -4.08
#